data_AF-A0A382R8U6-F1
#
_entry.id   AF-A0A382R8U6-F1
#
_cell.length_a   1.000
_cell.length_b   1.000
_cell.length_c   1.000
_cell.angle_alpha   90.00
_cell.angle_beta   90.00
_cell.angle_gamma   90.00
#
_symmetry.space_group_name_H-M   'P 1'
#
loop_
_entity.id
_entity.type
_entity.pdbx_description
1 polymer ?
#
loop_
_entity_poly.entity_id
_entity_poly.type
_entity_poly.pdbx_seq_one_letter_code
_entity_poly.pdbx_strand_id
1 'polypeptide(L)'
;RLFKEDLKGSIVHVEMLYKQKIISLKIKNKIVWGLNKIFNEINRKKFFFNEKDEDIHMSIEKRLFEIIGEDAGYIHTARSRNDQVLTDFKLWLRESTKKIIKELNLTMQIIIKNAEKNINTIMPGFTHLKNAQPISFAHYILAYIEMFSRDKKRFENNLENLMENPLGVAALSGTSFNVD
;
A
#
# COMPACT_ATOMS: atom_id res chain seq x y z
N ARG A 1 8.09 4.30 -5.02
CA ARG A 1 6.63 4.03 -4.91
C ARG A 1 6.13 4.09 -3.47
N LEU A 2 6.89 3.56 -2.50
CA LEU A 2 6.48 3.39 -1.09
C LEU A 2 6.66 4.63 -0.18
N PHE A 3 6.97 5.80 -0.75
CA PHE A 3 7.28 6.99 0.06
C PHE A 3 6.12 7.43 0.96
N LYS A 4 4.88 7.17 0.56
CA LYS A 4 3.70 7.56 1.36
C LYS A 4 3.59 6.69 2.60
N GLU A 5 3.84 5.40 2.43
CA GLU A 5 3.82 4.41 3.49
C GLU A 5 4.99 4.66 4.46
N ASP A 6 6.21 4.87 3.96
CA ASP A 6 7.38 5.16 4.79
C ASP A 6 7.20 6.44 5.63
N LEU A 7 6.74 7.54 5.02
CA LEU A 7 6.49 8.79 5.74
C LEU A 7 5.41 8.62 6.82
N LYS A 8 4.34 7.88 6.51
CA LYS A 8 3.26 7.62 7.47
C LYS A 8 3.72 6.73 8.62
N GLY A 9 4.43 5.64 8.31
CA GLY A 9 4.99 4.72 9.30
C GLY A 9 5.99 5.44 10.20
N SER A 10 6.84 6.28 9.62
CA SER A 10 7.81 7.09 10.35
C SER A 10 7.19 8.14 11.27
N ILE A 11 6.10 8.80 10.85
CA ILE A 11 5.37 9.72 11.74
C ILE A 11 4.82 8.96 12.95
N VAL A 12 4.17 7.82 12.74
CA VAL A 12 3.61 7.00 13.85
C VAL A 12 4.70 6.49 14.77
N HIS A 13 5.83 6.03 14.21
CA HIS A 13 7.00 5.61 14.99
C HIS A 13 7.51 6.72 15.91
N VAL A 14 7.67 7.92 15.38
CA VAL A 14 8.18 9.09 16.14
C VAL A 14 7.19 9.53 17.22
N GLU A 15 5.88 9.45 16.97
CA GLU A 15 4.84 9.68 17.99
C GLU A 15 4.96 8.65 19.14
N MET A 16 5.22 7.38 18.82
CA MET A 16 5.46 6.33 19.82
C MET A 16 6.74 6.61 20.63
N LEU A 17 7.85 6.97 19.98
CA LEU A 17 9.10 7.31 20.68
C LEU A 17 8.90 8.45 21.69
N TYR A 18 8.09 9.46 21.33
CA TYR A 18 7.72 10.53 22.25
C TYR A 18 6.83 10.04 23.39
N LYS A 19 5.79 9.24 23.09
CA LYS A 19 4.89 8.67 24.10
C LYS A 19 5.65 7.85 25.15
N GLN A 20 6.66 7.11 24.72
CA GLN A 20 7.55 6.31 25.56
C GLN A 20 8.69 7.14 26.19
N LYS A 21 8.70 8.47 26.01
CA LYS A 21 9.71 9.40 26.54
C LYS A 21 11.14 9.09 26.09
N ILE A 22 11.29 8.38 24.97
CA ILE A 22 12.59 8.09 24.35
C ILE A 22 13.15 9.35 23.69
N ILE A 23 12.27 10.21 23.17
CA ILE A 23 12.62 11.52 22.61
C ILE A 23 11.79 12.64 23.24
N SER A 24 12.32 13.86 23.20
CA SER A 24 11.60 15.05 23.69
C SER A 24 10.48 15.48 22.73
N LEU A 25 9.47 16.20 23.24
CA LEU A 25 8.41 16.82 22.43
C LEU A 25 8.99 17.73 21.34
N LYS A 26 10.08 18.44 21.65
CA LYS A 26 10.77 19.33 20.70
C LYS A 26 11.32 18.54 19.50
N ILE A 27 12.01 17.43 19.77
CA ILE A 27 12.58 16.55 18.72
C ILE A 27 11.45 15.94 17.89
N LYS A 28 10.43 15.37 18.55
CA LYS A 28 9.26 14.79 17.88
C LYS A 28 8.59 15.79 16.93
N ASN A 29 8.29 16.99 17.39
CA ASN A 29 7.65 18.01 16.56
C ASN A 29 8.52 18.42 15.37
N LYS A 30 9.85 18.50 15.56
CA LYS A 30 10.80 18.82 14.50
C LYS A 30 10.82 17.75 13.41
N ILE A 31 10.88 16.48 13.79
CA ILE A 31 10.84 15.35 12.86
C ILE A 31 9.51 15.30 12.11
N VAL A 32 8.38 15.34 12.80
CA VAL A 32 7.05 15.30 12.18
C VAL A 32 6.85 16.46 11.20
N TRP A 33 7.31 17.67 11.55
CA TRP A 33 7.30 18.80 10.63
C TRP A 33 8.16 18.54 9.38
N GLY A 34 9.38 18.04 9.55
CA GLY A 34 10.29 17.69 8.45
C GLY A 34 9.71 16.64 7.50
N LEU A 35 9.13 15.56 8.04
CA LEU A 35 8.48 14.51 7.26
C LEU A 35 7.29 15.04 6.46
N ASN A 36 6.45 15.89 7.06
CA ASN A 36 5.35 16.55 6.35
C ASN A 36 5.83 17.50 5.25
N LYS A 37 6.97 18.18 5.46
CA LYS A 37 7.61 19.00 4.42
C LYS A 37 8.06 18.12 3.25
N ILE A 38 8.73 17.00 3.52
CA ILE A 38 9.17 16.04 2.49
C ILE A 38 7.97 15.48 1.71
N PHE A 39 6.89 15.10 2.40
CA PHE A 39 5.65 14.64 1.75
C PHE A 39 5.15 15.66 0.71
N ASN A 40 5.13 16.94 1.08
CA ASN A 40 4.70 18.03 0.20
C ASN A 40 5.69 18.28 -0.95
N GLU A 41 7.00 18.17 -0.71
CA GLU A 41 8.02 18.27 -1.74
C GLU A 41 7.84 17.18 -2.81
N ILE A 42 7.62 15.92 -2.40
CA ILE A 42 7.41 14.80 -3.31
C ILE A 42 6.11 15.00 -4.11
N ASN A 43 4.99 15.33 -3.45
CA ASN A 43 3.71 15.54 -4.15
C ASN A 43 3.73 16.70 -5.14
N ARG A 44 4.53 17.74 -4.86
CA ARG A 44 4.72 18.89 -5.76
C ARG A 44 5.83 18.67 -6.81
N LYS A 45 6.38 17.47 -6.90
CA LYS A 45 7.51 17.12 -7.80
C LYS A 45 8.75 18.02 -7.59
N LYS A 46 8.97 18.48 -6.36
CA LYS A 46 10.13 19.29 -5.95
C LYS A 46 11.21 18.47 -5.23
N PHE A 47 10.90 17.24 -4.86
CA PHE A 47 11.87 16.31 -4.30
C PHE A 47 12.73 15.71 -5.40
N PHE A 48 14.06 15.76 -5.24
CA PHE A 48 15.01 15.16 -6.16
C PHE A 48 15.46 13.81 -5.62
N PHE A 49 15.09 12.73 -6.32
CA PHE A 49 15.58 11.39 -6.00
C PHE A 49 16.97 11.22 -6.61
N ASN A 50 17.92 10.82 -5.78
CA ASN A 50 19.29 10.54 -6.21
C ASN A 50 19.45 9.02 -6.40
N GLU A 51 19.92 8.58 -7.57
CA GLU A 51 20.16 7.15 -7.83
C GLU A 51 21.25 6.54 -6.95
N LYS A 52 22.12 7.37 -6.35
CA LYS A 52 23.07 6.94 -5.31
C LYS A 52 22.38 6.59 -4.00
N ASP A 53 21.14 7.03 -3.81
CA ASP A 53 20.37 6.58 -2.66
C ASP A 53 19.82 5.18 -2.96
N GLU A 54 20.32 4.17 -2.24
CA GLU A 54 19.99 2.74 -2.42
C GLU A 54 18.49 2.44 -2.37
N ASP A 55 17.76 3.14 -1.49
CA ASP A 55 16.32 2.96 -1.32
C ASP A 55 15.60 4.28 -1.00
N ILE A 56 14.25 4.20 -1.00
CA ILE A 56 13.39 5.35 -0.72
C ILE A 56 13.58 5.88 0.70
N HIS A 57 13.89 4.99 1.63
CA HIS A 57 14.02 5.29 3.04
C HIS A 57 15.25 6.15 3.30
N MET A 58 16.38 5.79 2.68
CA MET A 58 17.61 6.56 2.73
C MET A 58 17.44 7.93 2.06
N SER A 59 16.72 8.02 0.94
CA SER A 59 16.38 9.32 0.33
C SER A 59 15.60 10.21 1.31
N ILE A 60 14.61 9.65 2.01
CA ILE A 60 13.78 10.40 2.98
C ILE A 60 14.61 10.83 4.19
N GLU A 61 15.43 9.93 4.73
CA GLU A 61 16.29 10.20 5.89
C GLU A 61 17.34 11.26 5.61
N LYS A 62 18.01 11.14 4.47
CA LYS A 62 18.98 12.14 4.01
C LYS A 62 18.32 13.49 3.83
N ARG A 63 17.15 13.53 3.18
CA ARG A 63 16.40 14.78 3.02
C ARG A 63 15.94 15.33 4.37
N LEU A 64 15.56 14.49 5.31
CA LEU A 64 15.17 14.90 6.66
C LEU A 64 16.37 15.53 7.38
N PHE A 65 17.54 14.90 7.30
CA PHE A 65 18.78 15.43 7.86
C PHE A 65 19.14 16.80 7.27
N GLU A 66 18.99 17.00 5.96
CA GLU A 66 19.19 18.32 5.32
C GLU A 66 18.23 19.39 5.87
N ILE A 67 17.01 19.01 6.27
CA ILE A 67 15.97 19.94 6.74
C ILE A 67 16.13 20.25 8.23
N ILE A 68 16.47 19.27 9.07
CA ILE A 68 16.42 19.41 10.54
C ILE A 68 17.74 19.09 11.26
N GLY A 69 18.79 18.71 10.55
CA GLY A 69 20.10 18.36 11.10
C GLY A 69 20.09 17.03 11.86
N GLU A 70 20.95 16.93 12.87
CA GLU A 70 21.21 15.70 13.63
C GLU A 70 19.96 15.10 14.30
N ASP A 71 18.97 15.93 14.63
CA ASP A 71 17.69 15.48 15.19
C ASP A 71 16.96 14.48 14.25
N ALA A 72 17.29 14.44 12.96
CA ALA A 72 16.76 13.44 12.03
C ALA A 72 17.13 12.00 12.43
N GLY A 73 18.29 11.78 13.06
CA GLY A 73 18.77 10.43 13.40
C GLY A 73 17.88 9.70 14.40
N TYR A 74 17.11 10.41 15.23
CA TYR A 74 16.20 9.81 16.20
C TYR A 74 15.05 9.01 15.56
N ILE A 75 14.76 9.24 14.28
CA ILE A 75 13.74 8.47 13.53
C ILE A 75 14.05 6.97 13.47
N HIS A 76 15.32 6.60 13.67
CA HIS A 76 15.81 5.22 13.66
C HIS A 76 15.89 4.56 15.02
N THR A 77 15.73 5.33 16.09
CA THR A 77 15.79 4.77 17.44
C THR A 77 14.73 3.69 17.58
N ALA A 78 15.12 2.53 18.11
CA ALA A 78 14.25 1.37 18.31
C ALA A 78 13.64 0.75 17.03
N ARG A 79 14.24 0.97 15.85
CA ARG A 79 13.73 0.48 14.56
C ARG A 79 14.85 -0.07 13.68
N SER A 80 14.53 -0.98 12.77
CA SER A 80 15.43 -1.48 11.73
C SER A 80 14.87 -1.18 10.34
N ARG A 81 15.70 -1.32 9.31
CA ARG A 81 15.20 -1.34 7.95
C ARG A 81 14.29 -2.56 7.70
N ASN A 82 14.54 -3.68 8.38
CA ASN A 82 13.79 -4.94 8.19
C ASN A 82 12.30 -4.78 8.52
N ASP A 83 11.98 -4.30 9.72
CA ASP A 83 10.60 -4.10 10.15
C ASP A 83 9.95 -2.90 9.46
N GLN A 84 10.72 -1.85 9.17
CA GLN A 84 10.24 -0.69 8.42
C GLN A 84 9.79 -1.05 7.00
N VAL A 85 10.65 -1.71 6.20
CA VAL A 85 10.32 -2.08 4.81
C VAL A 85 9.10 -3.01 4.77
N LEU A 86 9.03 -3.99 5.68
CA LEU A 86 7.89 -4.91 5.74
C LEU A 86 6.59 -4.19 6.12
N THR A 87 6.66 -3.22 7.03
CA THR A 87 5.53 -2.36 7.40
C THR A 87 5.04 -1.57 6.19
N ASP A 88 5.95 -0.91 5.47
CA ASP A 88 5.61 -0.11 4.30
C ASP A 88 4.99 -0.96 3.20
N PHE A 89 5.55 -2.15 2.99
CA PHE A 89 5.05 -3.08 1.98
C PHE A 89 3.64 -3.58 2.33
N LYS A 90 3.38 -3.96 3.60
CA LYS A 90 2.03 -4.35 4.05
C LYS A 90 1.04 -3.19 3.92
N LEU A 91 1.42 -1.97 4.33
CA LEU A 91 0.57 -0.78 4.17
C LEU A 91 0.23 -0.53 2.69
N TRP A 92 1.23 -0.64 1.81
CA TRP A 92 1.06 -0.44 0.38
C TRP A 92 0.17 -1.52 -0.25
N LEU A 93 0.36 -2.79 0.14
CA LEU A 93 -0.47 -3.90 -0.30
C LEU A 93 -1.93 -3.70 0.11
N ARG A 94 -2.20 -3.28 1.34
CA ARG A 94 -3.58 -3.01 1.80
C ARG A 94 -4.29 -1.99 0.93
N GLU A 95 -3.64 -0.85 0.67
CA GLU A 95 -4.24 0.21 -0.15
C GLU A 95 -4.33 -0.19 -1.63
N SER A 96 -3.38 -0.96 -2.14
CA SER A 96 -3.40 -1.46 -3.51
C SER A 96 -4.49 -2.52 -3.72
N THR A 97 -4.66 -3.43 -2.77
CA THR A 97 -5.71 -4.45 -2.79
C THR A 97 -7.10 -3.80 -2.77
N LYS A 98 -7.33 -2.78 -1.93
CA LYS A 98 -8.59 -2.02 -1.93
C LYS A 98 -8.87 -1.37 -3.29
N LYS A 99 -7.84 -0.81 -3.95
CA LYS A 99 -7.98 -0.23 -5.29
C LYS A 99 -8.34 -1.30 -6.32
N ILE A 100 -7.68 -2.44 -6.31
CA ILE A 100 -7.99 -3.56 -7.22
C ILE A 100 -9.44 -4.02 -7.04
N ILE A 101 -9.91 -4.21 -5.79
CA ILE A 101 -11.30 -4.56 -5.51
C ILE A 101 -12.27 -3.51 -6.10
N LYS A 102 -11.95 -2.23 -5.97
CA LYS A 102 -12.75 -1.14 -6.55
C LYS A 102 -12.81 -1.24 -8.09
N GLU A 103 -11.68 -1.43 -8.76
CA GLU A 103 -11.62 -1.55 -10.22
C GLU A 103 -12.31 -2.83 -10.73
N LEU A 104 -12.21 -3.94 -9.98
CA LEU A 104 -12.98 -5.16 -10.25
C LEU A 104 -14.49 -4.89 -10.17
N ASN A 105 -14.96 -4.20 -9.13
CA ASN A 105 -16.38 -3.85 -9.01
C ASN A 105 -16.85 -2.99 -10.20
N LEU A 106 -16.06 -1.99 -10.62
CA LEU A 106 -16.39 -1.15 -11.78
C LEU A 106 -16.43 -1.98 -13.08
N THR A 107 -15.47 -2.87 -13.26
CA THR A 107 -15.41 -3.77 -14.42
C THR A 107 -16.63 -4.68 -14.47
N MET A 108 -16.99 -5.30 -13.35
CA MET A 108 -18.18 -6.14 -13.23
C MET A 108 -19.47 -5.37 -13.53
N GLN A 109 -19.60 -4.13 -13.05
CA GLN A 109 -20.75 -3.27 -13.39
C GLN A 109 -20.84 -2.98 -14.90
N ILE A 110 -19.72 -2.74 -15.57
CA ILE A 110 -19.68 -2.53 -17.02
C ILE A 110 -20.08 -3.81 -17.76
N ILE A 111 -19.60 -4.98 -17.34
CA ILE A 111 -19.98 -6.27 -17.95
C ILE A 111 -21.48 -6.51 -17.80
N ILE A 112 -22.05 -6.30 -16.60
CA ILE A 112 -23.50 -6.46 -16.36
C ILE A 112 -24.31 -5.55 -17.28
N LYS A 113 -23.95 -4.25 -17.39
CA LYS A 113 -24.62 -3.31 -18.30
C LYS A 113 -24.55 -3.74 -19.77
N ASN A 114 -23.45 -4.37 -20.18
CA ASN A 114 -23.33 -4.90 -21.54
C ASN A 114 -24.16 -6.18 -21.72
N ALA A 115 -24.26 -7.02 -20.69
CA ALA A 115 -25.09 -8.23 -20.71
C ALA A 115 -26.57 -7.88 -20.84
N GLU A 116 -27.05 -6.91 -20.07
CA GLU A 116 -28.45 -6.43 -20.11
C GLU A 116 -28.86 -5.95 -21.52
N LYS A 117 -27.95 -5.29 -22.24
CA LYS A 117 -28.21 -4.81 -23.61
C LYS A 117 -28.23 -5.93 -24.66
N ASN A 118 -27.73 -7.12 -24.33
CA ASN A 118 -27.47 -8.19 -25.29
C ASN A 118 -28.07 -9.55 -24.86
N ILE A 119 -29.14 -9.54 -24.07
CA ILE A 119 -29.80 -10.76 -23.58
C ILE A 119 -30.24 -11.66 -24.74
N ASN A 120 -30.84 -11.06 -25.78
CA ASN A 120 -31.35 -11.80 -26.95
C ASN A 120 -30.33 -11.91 -28.10
N THR A 121 -29.11 -11.40 -27.92
CA THR A 121 -28.05 -11.50 -28.93
C THR A 121 -27.50 -12.93 -28.91
N ILE A 122 -27.71 -13.68 -30.00
CA ILE A 122 -27.27 -15.07 -30.12
C ILE A 122 -25.85 -15.12 -30.70
N MET A 123 -25.01 -16.01 -30.17
CA MET A 123 -23.69 -16.34 -30.70
C MET A 123 -23.44 -17.86 -30.63
N PRO A 124 -22.49 -18.42 -31.41
CA PRO A 124 -22.08 -19.80 -31.23
C PRO A 124 -21.33 -19.98 -29.89
N GLY A 125 -21.74 -20.96 -29.09
CA GLY A 125 -20.96 -21.49 -27.98
C GLY A 125 -19.98 -22.55 -28.48
N PHE A 126 -18.82 -22.65 -27.83
CA PHE A 126 -17.71 -23.50 -28.31
C PHE A 126 -17.32 -24.58 -27.29
N THR A 127 -16.99 -25.76 -27.81
CA THR A 127 -16.22 -26.79 -27.10
C THR A 127 -15.11 -27.26 -28.04
N HIS A 128 -13.89 -27.47 -27.53
CA HIS A 128 -12.72 -27.76 -28.38
C HIS A 128 -12.52 -26.76 -29.54
N LEU A 129 -12.91 -25.48 -29.33
CA LEU A 129 -12.94 -24.43 -30.36
C LEU A 129 -13.80 -24.77 -31.61
N LYS A 130 -14.78 -25.67 -31.46
CA LYS A 130 -15.80 -26.00 -32.47
C LYS A 130 -17.18 -25.57 -31.97
N ASN A 131 -18.04 -25.18 -32.92
CA ASN A 131 -19.43 -24.81 -32.61
C ASN A 131 -20.12 -26.00 -31.93
N ALA A 132 -20.67 -25.76 -30.74
CA ALA A 132 -21.39 -26.76 -29.96
C ALA A 132 -22.89 -26.50 -30.00
N GLN A 133 -23.31 -25.32 -29.53
CA GLN A 133 -24.71 -24.91 -29.49
C GLN A 133 -24.85 -23.39 -29.50
N PRO A 134 -25.99 -22.82 -29.95
CA PRO A 134 -26.28 -21.40 -29.79
C PRO A 134 -26.36 -21.02 -28.30
N ILE A 135 -25.77 -19.89 -27.93
CA ILE A 135 -25.86 -19.30 -26.59
C ILE A 135 -26.20 -17.82 -26.69
N SER A 136 -26.70 -17.24 -25.60
CA SER A 136 -26.81 -15.78 -25.46
C SER A 136 -25.42 -15.17 -25.21
N PHE A 137 -25.10 -14.07 -25.88
CA PHE A 137 -23.90 -13.29 -25.61
C PHE A 137 -23.88 -12.80 -24.16
N ALA A 138 -25.03 -12.42 -23.61
CA ALA A 138 -25.15 -12.05 -22.20
C ALA A 138 -24.69 -13.20 -21.28
N HIS A 139 -25.13 -14.43 -21.55
CA HIS A 139 -24.70 -15.61 -20.77
C HIS A 139 -23.18 -15.81 -20.85
N TYR A 140 -22.59 -15.66 -22.04
CA TYR A 140 -21.14 -15.77 -22.24
C TYR A 140 -20.37 -14.76 -21.38
N ILE A 141 -20.74 -13.48 -21.43
CA ILE A 141 -19.99 -12.45 -20.69
C ILE A 141 -20.28 -12.46 -19.18
N LEU A 142 -21.46 -12.93 -18.75
CA LEU A 142 -21.77 -13.14 -17.33
C LEU A 142 -20.93 -14.26 -16.71
N ALA A 143 -20.40 -15.21 -17.50
CA ALA A 143 -19.43 -16.18 -16.98
C ALA A 143 -18.19 -15.48 -16.36
N TYR A 144 -17.77 -14.33 -16.90
CA TYR A 144 -16.68 -13.54 -16.33
C TYR A 144 -17.05 -12.84 -15.02
N ILE A 145 -18.33 -12.53 -14.78
CA ILE A 145 -18.80 -12.02 -13.48
C ILE A 145 -18.55 -13.06 -12.38
N GLU A 146 -18.84 -14.32 -12.65
CA GLU A 146 -18.59 -15.40 -11.70
C GLU A 146 -17.08 -15.59 -11.45
N MET A 147 -16.26 -15.46 -12.49
CA MET A 147 -14.80 -15.51 -12.35
C MET A 147 -14.28 -14.36 -11.49
N PHE A 148 -14.65 -13.11 -11.80
CA PHE A 148 -14.20 -11.94 -11.06
C PHE A 148 -14.77 -11.87 -9.64
N SER A 149 -15.97 -12.39 -9.41
CA SER A 149 -16.53 -12.52 -8.05
C SER A 149 -15.63 -13.39 -7.15
N ARG A 150 -15.11 -14.50 -7.69
CA ARG A 150 -14.16 -15.35 -6.95
C ARG A 150 -12.83 -14.65 -6.73
N ASP A 151 -12.32 -13.91 -7.71
CA ASP A 151 -11.07 -13.15 -7.57
C ASP A 151 -11.20 -12.04 -6.53
N LYS A 152 -12.30 -11.28 -6.56
CA LYS A 152 -12.62 -10.29 -5.54
C LYS A 152 -12.63 -10.90 -4.15
N LYS A 153 -13.28 -12.05 -3.96
CA LYS A 153 -13.31 -12.77 -2.67
C LYS A 153 -11.89 -13.15 -2.20
N ARG A 154 -10.99 -13.55 -3.10
CA ARG A 154 -9.59 -13.84 -2.74
C ARG A 154 -8.85 -12.60 -2.26
N PHE A 155 -9.05 -11.46 -2.90
CA PHE A 155 -8.47 -10.18 -2.46
C PHE A 155 -9.03 -9.72 -1.11
N GLU A 156 -10.35 -9.84 -0.91
CA GLU A 156 -11.00 -9.51 0.36
C GLU A 156 -10.46 -10.37 1.51
N ASN A 157 -10.37 -11.68 1.31
CA ASN A 157 -9.78 -12.58 2.31
C ASN A 157 -8.30 -12.26 2.61
N ASN A 158 -7.54 -11.81 1.61
CA ASN A 158 -6.13 -11.44 1.82
C ASN A 158 -5.97 -10.19 2.70
N LEU A 159 -6.93 -9.25 2.66
CA LEU A 159 -6.86 -8.03 3.46
C LEU A 159 -6.75 -8.30 4.95
N GLU A 160 -7.41 -9.35 5.46
CA GLU A 160 -7.34 -9.73 6.87
C GLU A 160 -5.90 -10.11 7.28
N ASN A 161 -5.22 -10.93 6.47
CA ASN A 161 -3.83 -11.34 6.72
C ASN A 161 -2.82 -10.17 6.65
N LEU A 162 -3.19 -9.09 5.96
CA LEU A 162 -2.35 -7.88 5.88
C LEU A 162 -2.52 -6.95 7.08
N MET A 163 -3.45 -7.21 8.01
CA MET A 163 -3.74 -6.31 9.12
C MET A 163 -2.70 -6.32 10.24
N GLU A 164 -1.89 -7.37 10.34
CA GLU A 164 -0.82 -7.47 11.33
C GLU A 164 0.27 -6.42 11.10
N ASN A 165 0.69 -5.74 12.17
CA ASN A 165 1.74 -4.75 12.16
C ASN A 165 3.11 -5.38 12.50
N PRO A 166 4.10 -5.36 11.59
CA PRO A 166 5.43 -5.86 11.90
C PRO A 166 6.34 -4.80 12.54
N LEU A 167 5.97 -3.51 12.52
CA LEU A 167 6.78 -2.44 13.11
C LEU A 167 7.02 -2.69 14.60
N GLY A 168 8.28 -2.63 15.04
CA GLY A 168 8.66 -2.86 16.44
C GLY A 168 9.40 -4.18 16.69
N VAL A 169 9.41 -5.12 15.72
CA VAL A 169 10.28 -6.31 15.79
C VAL A 169 11.76 -5.97 15.56
N ALA A 170 12.06 -4.73 15.16
CA ALA A 170 13.38 -4.24 14.84
C ALA A 170 14.11 -5.17 13.85
N ALA A 171 15.39 -5.47 14.10
CA ALA A 171 16.17 -6.26 13.14
C ALA A 171 15.71 -7.72 13.05
N LEU A 172 15.29 -8.31 14.18
CA LEU A 172 14.92 -9.73 14.25
C LEU A 172 14.10 -10.05 15.52
N SER A 173 14.57 -9.62 16.70
CA SER A 173 14.08 -10.10 18.00
C SER A 173 13.60 -8.97 18.92
N GLY A 174 13.06 -7.89 18.36
CA GLY A 174 12.67 -6.70 19.11
C GLY A 174 13.86 -5.83 19.53
N THR A 175 13.66 -5.03 20.56
CA THR A 175 14.61 -4.01 21.02
C THR A 175 14.58 -3.87 22.54
N SER A 176 15.65 -3.33 23.13
CA SER A 176 15.72 -3.02 24.57
C SER A 176 14.97 -1.74 24.95
N PHE A 177 14.57 -0.94 23.97
CA PHE A 177 13.67 0.19 24.20
C PHE A 177 12.26 -0.32 24.53
N ASN A 178 11.62 0.30 25.51
CA ASN A 178 10.23 0.00 25.86
C ASN A 178 9.27 0.63 24.82
N VAL A 179 9.16 0.01 23.64
CA VAL A 179 8.23 0.42 22.57
C VAL A 179 6.80 -0.03 22.88
N ASP A 180 5.80 0.68 22.34
CA ASP A 180 4.35 0.43 22.51
C ASP A 180 3.74 -0.20 21.27
#